data_AF-A0A7J8X4J8-F1
#
_entry.id   AF-A0A7J8X4J8-F1
#
_cell.length_a   1.000
_cell.length_b   1.000
_cell.length_c   1.000
_cell.angle_alpha   90.00
_cell.angle_beta   90.00
_cell.angle_gamma   90.00
#
_symmetry.space_group_name_H-M   'P 1'
#
loop_
_entity.id
_entity.type
_entity.pdbx_description
1 polymer ?
#
loop_
_entity_poly.entity_id
_entity_poly.type
_entity_poly.pdbx_seq_one_letter_code
_entity_poly.pdbx_strand_id
1 'polypeptide(L)'
;LSGNKGLCGVPPLPDCPLFWENGRLSKGGKIAIGLSCFLFVAVLLLVIYLFCIRRGRNDYDFGLPSDLISLAAKRNRYQRQKSLMLLEMESQHAKGLP
;
A
#
# COMPACT_ATOMS: atom_id res chain seq x y z
N LEU A 1 6.45 -25.47 43.53
CA LEU A 1 7.44 -26.17 44.36
C LEU A 1 8.25 -25.10 45.06
N SER A 2 8.03 -24.87 46.36
CA SER A 2 8.72 -23.82 47.12
C SER A 2 10.18 -24.21 47.30
N GLY A 3 11.11 -23.33 46.91
CA GLY A 3 12.55 -23.60 46.89
C GLY A 3 13.10 -24.00 48.26
N ASN A 4 14.04 -24.95 48.26
CA ASN A 4 14.82 -25.41 49.41
C ASN A 4 15.72 -24.29 49.94
N LYS A 5 15.11 -23.27 50.55
CA LYS A 5 15.82 -22.29 51.36
C LYS A 5 15.95 -22.88 52.77
N GLY A 6 16.87 -23.83 52.97
CA GLY A 6 17.15 -24.36 54.31
C GLY A 6 17.77 -25.76 54.43
N LEU A 7 18.01 -26.50 53.34
CA LEU A 7 18.67 -27.82 53.44
C LEU A 7 20.19 -27.67 53.30
N CYS A 8 20.89 -27.87 54.42
CA CYS A 8 22.35 -27.88 54.47
C CYS A 8 22.90 -29.08 53.68
N GLY A 9 23.84 -28.84 52.78
CA GLY A 9 24.59 -29.88 52.04
C GLY A 9 24.08 -30.22 50.64
N VAL A 10 22.98 -29.61 50.18
CA VAL A 10 22.46 -29.82 48.82
C VAL A 10 22.79 -28.59 47.96
N PRO A 11 23.32 -28.74 46.73
CA PRO A 11 23.52 -27.60 45.85
C PRO A 11 22.19 -26.87 45.62
N PRO A 12 22.18 -25.53 45.61
CA PRO A 12 20.97 -24.78 45.33
C PRO A 12 20.42 -25.20 43.96
N LEU A 13 19.08 -25.29 43.85
CA LEU A 13 18.47 -25.55 42.55
C LEU A 13 18.85 -24.42 41.59
N PRO A 14 19.08 -24.73 40.29
CA PRO A 14 19.37 -23.71 39.30
C PRO A 14 18.26 -22.67 39.31
N ASP A 15 18.63 -21.41 39.11
CA ASP A 15 17.66 -20.32 39.01
C ASP A 15 16.57 -20.69 37.99
N CYS A 16 15.32 -20.44 38.37
CA CYS A 16 14.19 -20.68 37.48
C CYS A 16 14.40 -19.90 36.17
N PRO A 17 14.07 -20.47 35.00
CA PRO A 17 14.18 -19.75 33.74
C PRO A 17 13.43 -18.41 33.84
N LEU A 18 14.05 -17.33 33.36
CA LEU A 18 13.54 -15.95 33.52
C LEU A 18 12.09 -15.77 33.01
N PHE A 19 11.66 -16.62 32.07
CA PHE A 19 10.31 -16.64 31.51
C PHE A 19 9.41 -17.76 32.07
N TRP A 20 9.95 -18.71 32.81
CA TRP A 20 9.26 -19.93 33.24
C TRP A 20 9.35 -20.10 34.75
N GLU A 21 8.29 -19.68 35.44
CA GLU A 21 8.22 -19.72 36.89
C GLU A 21 7.15 -20.72 37.34
N ASN A 22 7.48 -21.60 38.29
CA ASN A 22 6.56 -22.60 38.83
C ASN A 22 5.93 -23.53 37.78
N GLY A 23 6.68 -23.86 36.72
CA GLY A 23 6.19 -24.74 35.65
C GLY A 23 5.21 -24.06 34.69
N ARG A 24 5.07 -22.73 34.74
CA ARG A 24 4.19 -21.96 33.85
C ARG A 24 4.92 -20.75 33.30
N LEU A 25 4.50 -20.29 32.13
CA LEU A 25 4.97 -19.03 31.56
C LEU A 25 4.60 -17.87 32.50
N SER A 26 5.60 -17.05 32.85
CA SER A 26 5.44 -15.85 33.67
C SER A 26 4.38 -14.91 33.06
N LYS A 27 3.69 -14.13 33.92
CA LYS A 27 2.73 -13.10 33.47
C LYS A 27 3.39 -12.13 32.48
N GLY A 28 4.63 -11.72 32.76
CA GLY A 28 5.41 -10.86 31.86
C GLY A 28 5.68 -11.53 30.52
N GLY A 29 6.02 -12.82 30.52
CA GLY A 29 6.23 -13.59 29.29
C GLY A 29 4.98 -13.68 28.42
N LYS A 30 3.80 -13.90 29.02
CA LYS A 30 2.51 -13.91 28.29
C LYS A 30 2.24 -12.57 27.59
N ILE A 31 2.46 -11.47 28.30
CA ILE A 31 2.27 -10.11 27.77
C ILE A 31 3.28 -9.84 26.65
N ALA A 32 4.55 -10.18 26.87
CA ALA A 32 5.61 -9.97 25.89
C ALA A 32 5.31 -10.72 24.57
N ILE A 33 4.85 -11.97 24.63
CA ILE A 33 4.45 -12.75 23.44
C ILE A 33 3.24 -12.13 22.75
N GLY A 34 2.24 -11.68 23.53
CA GLY A 34 1.07 -11.01 22.96
C GLY A 34 1.45 -9.73 22.22
N LEU A 35 2.30 -8.89 22.83
CA LEU A 35 2.77 -7.65 22.23
C LEU A 35 3.66 -7.90 21.00
N SER A 36 4.56 -8.89 21.05
CA SER A 36 5.41 -9.21 19.91
C SER A 36 4.59 -9.72 18.72
N CYS A 37 3.58 -10.55 18.98
CA CYS A 37 2.65 -11.03 17.95
C CYS A 37 1.85 -9.87 17.35
N PHE A 38 1.29 -8.99 18.18
CA PHE A 38 0.54 -7.82 17.73
C PHE A 38 1.41 -6.89 16.86
N LEU A 39 2.61 -6.57 17.31
CA LEU A 39 3.54 -5.72 16.55
C LEU A 39 3.90 -6.34 15.20
N PHE A 40 4.16 -7.65 15.16
CA PHE A 40 4.45 -8.36 13.92
C PHE A 40 3.28 -8.29 12.94
N VAL A 41 2.06 -8.58 13.40
CA VAL A 41 0.84 -8.50 12.56
C VAL A 41 0.60 -7.06 12.09
N ALA A 42 0.79 -6.07 12.96
CA ALA A 42 0.63 -4.66 12.59
C ALA A 42 1.61 -4.23 11.50
N VAL A 43 2.89 -4.64 11.60
CA VAL A 43 3.90 -4.38 10.56
C VAL A 43 3.53 -5.09 9.26
N LEU A 44 3.10 -6.34 9.31
CA LEU A 44 2.66 -7.06 8.10
C LEU A 44 1.49 -6.36 7.41
N LEU A 45 0.47 -5.95 8.17
CA LEU A 45 -0.67 -5.21 7.63
C LEU A 45 -0.24 -3.86 7.04
N LEU A 46 0.71 -3.16 7.68
CA LEU A 46 1.25 -1.91 7.17
C LEU A 46 2.00 -2.12 5.85
N VAL A 47 2.83 -3.16 5.75
CA VAL A 47 3.51 -3.54 4.51
C VAL A 47 2.49 -3.86 3.43
N ILE A 48 1.50 -4.71 3.71
CA ILE A 48 0.42 -5.03 2.76
C ILE A 48 -0.33 -3.76 2.33
N TYR A 49 -0.68 -2.88 3.25
CA TYR A 49 -1.34 -1.62 2.94
C TYR A 49 -0.47 -0.76 2.01
N LEU A 50 0.83 -0.62 2.29
CA LEU A 50 1.73 0.17 1.45
C LEU A 50 1.92 -0.44 0.06
N PHE A 51 2.09 -1.76 -0.05
CA PHE A 51 2.41 -2.44 -1.30
C PHE A 51 1.20 -2.85 -2.15
N CYS A 52 0.05 -3.12 -1.55
CA CYS A 52 -1.15 -3.54 -2.29
C CYS A 52 -2.11 -2.36 -2.50
N ILE A 53 -2.32 -1.53 -1.47
CA ILE A 53 -3.35 -0.48 -1.51
C ILE A 53 -2.74 0.87 -1.90
N ARG A 54 -1.67 1.30 -1.23
CA ARG A 54 -1.02 2.59 -1.52
C ARG A 54 -0.23 2.55 -2.81
N ARG A 55 0.49 1.46 -3.10
CA ARG A 55 1.13 1.24 -4.40
C ARG A 55 0.10 0.96 -5.50
N GLY A 56 -1.01 0.27 -5.20
CA GLY A 56 -2.14 0.13 -6.13
C GLY A 56 -2.77 1.48 -6.54
N ARG A 57 -2.72 2.51 -5.67
CA ARG A 57 -3.05 3.90 -6.03
C ARG A 57 -2.04 4.57 -6.97
N ASN A 58 -0.84 4.01 -7.13
CA ASN A 58 0.16 4.44 -8.10
C ASN A 58 0.22 3.50 -9.32
N ASP A 59 -0.30 2.27 -9.21
CA ASP A 59 -0.55 1.34 -10.30
C ASP A 59 -1.96 1.57 -10.90
N TYR A 60 -2.38 2.83 -11.00
CA TYR A 60 -3.33 3.14 -12.05
C TYR A 60 -2.59 2.89 -13.36
N ASP A 61 -2.88 1.77 -13.99
CA ASP A 61 -2.71 1.59 -15.43
C ASP A 61 -3.55 2.67 -16.11
N PHE A 62 -3.02 3.89 -16.15
CA PHE A 62 -3.37 4.88 -17.15
C PHE A 62 -2.81 4.39 -18.48
N GLY A 63 -3.16 3.18 -18.91
CA GLY A 63 -3.32 2.93 -20.33
C GLY A 63 -4.27 4.02 -20.79
N LEU A 64 -3.70 5.02 -21.48
CA LEU A 64 -4.36 6.26 -21.87
C LEU A 64 -5.80 5.93 -22.24
N PRO A 65 -6.81 6.31 -21.43
CA PRO A 65 -8.13 5.72 -21.55
C PRO A 65 -8.57 5.91 -23.00
N SER A 66 -8.94 4.81 -23.65
CA SER A 66 -9.30 4.78 -25.07
C SER A 66 -10.32 5.86 -25.42
N ASP A 67 -11.13 6.24 -24.44
CA ASP A 67 -12.12 7.31 -24.52
C ASP A 67 -11.52 8.72 -24.61
N LEU A 68 -10.36 8.99 -23.98
CA LEU A 68 -9.64 10.26 -24.17
C LEU A 68 -8.98 10.32 -25.55
N ILE A 69 -8.44 9.21 -26.05
CA ILE A 69 -7.87 9.13 -27.41
C ILE A 69 -8.98 9.37 -28.44
N SER A 70 -10.15 8.74 -28.26
CA SER A 70 -11.27 8.89 -29.17
C SER A 70 -11.86 10.32 -29.14
N LEU A 71 -11.97 10.94 -27.96
CA LEU A 71 -12.38 12.34 -27.81
C LEU A 71 -11.38 13.30 -28.44
N ALA A 72 -10.08 13.10 -28.21
CA ALA A 72 -9.03 13.91 -28.81
C ALA A 72 -9.03 13.79 -30.34
N ALA A 73 -9.17 12.57 -30.88
CA ALA A 73 -9.28 12.32 -32.31
C ALA A 73 -10.54 12.95 -32.92
N LYS A 74 -11.68 12.87 -32.23
CA LYS A 74 -12.93 13.51 -32.66
C LYS A 74 -12.81 15.03 -32.67
N ARG A 75 -12.23 15.62 -31.62
CA ARG A 75 -11.96 17.07 -31.53
C ARG A 75 -11.02 17.53 -32.65
N ASN A 76 -9.96 16.77 -32.93
CA ASN A 76 -9.01 17.09 -34.00
C ASN A 76 -9.67 17.04 -35.39
N ARG A 77 -10.52 16.03 -35.66
CA ARG A 77 -11.30 15.97 -36.90
C ARG A 77 -12.27 17.13 -37.07
N TYR A 78 -13.01 17.49 -36.01
CA TYR A 78 -13.92 18.63 -36.04
C TYR A 78 -13.20 19.96 -36.31
N GLN A 79 -12.07 20.20 -35.61
CA GLN A 79 -11.26 21.40 -35.84
C GLN A 79 -10.71 21.47 -37.26
N ARG A 80 -10.27 20.34 -37.81
CA ARG A 80 -9.78 20.25 -39.19
C ARG A 80 -10.88 20.49 -40.23
N GLN A 81 -12.08 19.97 -40.00
CA GLN A 81 -13.23 20.25 -40.88
C GLN A 81 -13.62 21.73 -40.82
N LYS A 82 -13.58 22.33 -39.62
CA LYS A 82 -13.86 23.76 -39.43
C LYS A 82 -12.83 24.64 -40.15
N SER A 83 -11.54 24.33 -40.05
CA SER A 83 -10.51 25.11 -40.74
C SER A 83 -10.57 24.98 -42.25
N LEU A 84 -10.88 23.78 -42.78
CA LEU A 84 -11.07 23.59 -44.22
C LEU A 84 -12.26 24.38 -44.77
N MET A 85 -13.41 24.34 -44.09
CA MET A 85 -14.59 25.11 -44.50
C MET A 85 -14.32 26.63 -44.48
N LEU A 86 -13.60 27.11 -43.47
CA LEU A 86 -13.22 28.52 -43.37
C LEU A 86 -12.31 28.92 -44.55
N LEU A 87 -11.29 28.11 -44.85
CA LEU A 87 -10.40 28.33 -46.00
C LEU A 87 -11.15 28.28 -47.34
N GLU A 88 -12.14 27.42 -47.48
CA GLU A 88 -12.99 27.37 -48.69
C GLU A 88 -13.76 28.69 -48.86
N MET A 89 -14.36 29.22 -47.79
CA MET A 89 -15.04 30.52 -47.83
C MET A 89 -14.08 31.67 -48.14
N GLU A 90 -12.90 31.71 -47.51
CA GLU A 90 -11.88 32.73 -47.81
C GLU A 90 -11.40 32.62 -49.26
N SER A 91 -11.23 31.41 -49.78
CA SER A 91 -10.84 31.17 -51.17
C SER A 91 -11.92 31.60 -52.16
N GLN A 92 -13.20 31.41 -51.83
CA GLN A 92 -14.33 31.87 -52.64
C GLN A 92 -14.45 33.39 -52.59
N HIS A 93 -14.25 33.99 -51.42
CA HIS A 93 -14.21 35.43 -51.24
C HIS A 93 -13.07 36.06 -52.06
N ALA A 94 -11.87 35.46 -52.05
CA ALA A 94 -10.73 35.92 -52.85
C ALA A 94 -10.93 35.74 -54.38
N LYS A 95 -11.70 34.72 -54.80
CA LYS A 95 -12.03 34.48 -56.23
C LYS A 95 -13.22 35.30 -56.73
N GLY A 96 -13.99 35.92 -55.83
CA GLY A 96 -15.18 36.72 -56.13
C GLY A 96 -14.92 38.23 -56.30
N LEU A 97 -13.68 38.69 -56.13
CA LEU A 97 -13.29 40.05 -56.49
C LEU A 97 -12.85 40.09 -57.97
N PRO A 98 -13.43 40.95 -58.82
CA PRO A 98 -12.95 41.19 -60.18
C PRO A 98 -11.58 41.88 -60.19
#